data_AF-A0A3E1DE26-F1
#
_entry.id   AF-A0A3E1DE26-F1
#
_cell.length_a   1.000
_cell.length_b   1.000
_cell.length_c   1.000
_cell.angle_alpha   90.00
_cell.angle_beta   90.00
_cell.angle_gamma   90.00
#
_symmetry.space_group_name_H-M   'P 1'
#
loop_
_entity.id
_entity.type
_entity.pdbx_description
1 polymer ?
#
loop_
_entity_poly.entity_id
_entity_poly.type
_entity_poly.pdbx_seq_one_letter_code
_entity_poly.pdbx_strand_id
1 'polypeptide(L)'
;MNCERIPVLMYHRVGDAHNEWERKYCVSPKRFAEHMQILARAGWQAVTIEDFFTWLDGSIELPEQSFLLTFDDGFLGVHDHAAPVLTALGWPATVFLVSQLIGQRDAWCETHNPSGATYPLMDASHICHLRTRGFSFHSHTQSHADLPTLDDSALHDQLVGARDDLQTMFGVAVNYLAYPYGHYDDRVLRATQAAGYRAAFSVQPGFNRRDIDRFRLRRLDVFGTDNAAALRRKITLGSNNGSLAYSVAYTANRILARLGLH
;
A
#
# COMPACT_ATOMS: atom_id res chain seq x y z
N MET A 1 -9.92 20.54 -12.16
CA MET A 1 -9.09 21.06 -11.05
C MET A 1 -7.99 20.05 -10.78
N ASN A 2 -6.82 20.47 -10.31
CA ASN A 2 -5.67 19.58 -10.05
C ASN A 2 -5.67 19.14 -8.59
N CYS A 3 -5.12 17.96 -8.29
CA CYS A 3 -5.06 17.49 -6.91
C CYS A 3 -3.98 18.22 -6.10
N GLU A 4 -4.36 18.78 -4.95
CA GLU A 4 -3.42 19.31 -3.94
C GLU A 4 -2.89 18.25 -2.98
N ARG A 5 -3.53 17.07 -2.98
CA ARG A 5 -3.27 15.99 -2.04
C ARG A 5 -3.67 14.65 -2.65
N ILE A 6 -2.88 13.62 -2.42
CA ILE A 6 -3.10 12.29 -2.98
C ILE A 6 -3.19 11.26 -1.83
N PRO A 7 -4.31 10.53 -1.70
CA PRO A 7 -4.38 9.36 -0.82
C PRO A 7 -3.65 8.17 -1.46
N VAL A 8 -3.07 7.33 -0.60
CA VAL A 8 -2.48 6.06 -0.99
C VAL A 8 -3.31 4.96 -0.32
N LEU A 9 -3.90 4.06 -1.09
CA LEU A 9 -4.63 2.92 -0.55
C LEU A 9 -3.68 1.75 -0.33
N MET A 10 -3.81 1.07 0.81
CA MET A 10 -3.03 -0.10 1.19
C MET A 10 -3.94 -1.32 1.33
N TYR A 11 -3.76 -2.27 0.42
CA TYR A 11 -4.36 -3.61 0.48
C TYR A 11 -3.28 -4.63 0.85
N HIS A 12 -3.69 -5.82 1.29
CA HIS A 12 -2.80 -6.96 1.49
C HIS A 12 -3.31 -8.14 0.67
N ARG A 13 -4.15 -9.00 1.28
CA ARG A 13 -4.67 -10.19 0.62
C ARG A 13 -5.98 -9.89 -0.11
N VAL A 14 -6.06 -10.30 -1.37
CA VAL A 14 -7.34 -10.42 -2.09
C VAL A 14 -7.66 -11.90 -2.23
N GLY A 15 -8.72 -12.37 -1.59
CA GLY A 15 -9.03 -13.80 -1.49
C GLY A 15 -10.05 -14.09 -0.39
N ASP A 16 -10.13 -15.34 0.05
CA ASP A 16 -11.06 -15.74 1.10
C ASP A 16 -10.42 -15.69 2.48
N ALA A 17 -11.20 -15.23 3.47
CA ALA A 17 -10.82 -15.23 4.88
C ALA A 17 -11.53 -16.38 5.60
N HIS A 18 -10.80 -17.12 6.43
CA HIS A 18 -11.32 -18.27 7.16
C HIS A 18 -11.46 -18.03 8.66
N ASN A 19 -11.00 -16.88 9.17
CA ASN A 19 -11.20 -16.45 10.55
C ASN A 19 -11.27 -14.91 10.69
N GLU A 20 -11.55 -14.41 11.89
CA GLU A 20 -11.63 -12.98 12.20
C GLU A 20 -10.32 -12.23 11.98
N TRP A 21 -9.20 -12.86 12.36
CA TRP A 21 -7.86 -12.26 12.25
C TRP A 21 -7.51 -11.98 10.79
N GLU A 22 -7.71 -12.98 9.92
CA GLU A 22 -7.52 -12.85 8.48
C GLU A 22 -8.46 -11.82 7.86
N ARG A 23 -9.73 -11.77 8.30
CA ARG A 23 -10.75 -10.86 7.75
C ARG A 23 -10.37 -9.39 7.93
N LYS A 24 -9.47 -9.06 8.86
CA LYS A 24 -8.98 -7.70 9.01
C LYS A 24 -8.26 -7.22 7.74
N TYR A 25 -7.39 -8.05 7.16
CA TYR A 25 -6.52 -7.67 6.03
C TYR A 25 -6.74 -8.48 4.75
N CYS A 26 -7.80 -9.31 4.71
CA CYS A 26 -8.22 -10.05 3.52
C CYS A 26 -9.53 -9.50 2.95
N VAL A 27 -9.47 -8.95 1.74
CA VAL A 27 -10.62 -8.45 0.98
C VAL A 27 -11.06 -9.53 -0.02
N SER A 28 -12.34 -9.88 -0.07
CA SER A 28 -12.80 -10.87 -1.06
C SER A 28 -12.70 -10.34 -2.49
N PRO A 29 -12.50 -11.21 -3.51
CA PRO A 29 -12.42 -10.78 -4.91
C PRO A 29 -13.63 -9.94 -5.35
N LYS A 30 -14.84 -10.35 -4.94
CA LYS A 30 -16.07 -9.60 -5.19
C LYS A 30 -16.02 -8.19 -4.56
N ARG A 31 -15.58 -8.08 -3.31
CA ARG A 31 -15.50 -6.81 -2.60
C ARG A 31 -14.44 -5.89 -3.19
N PHE A 32 -13.30 -6.44 -3.61
CA PHE A 32 -12.28 -5.70 -4.35
C PHE A 32 -12.82 -5.12 -5.66
N ALA A 33 -13.58 -5.92 -6.44
CA ALA A 33 -14.22 -5.41 -7.65
C ALA A 33 -15.23 -4.28 -7.34
N GLU A 34 -16.07 -4.44 -6.31
CA GLU A 34 -17.01 -3.40 -5.86
C GLU A 34 -16.30 -2.11 -5.42
N HIS A 35 -15.16 -2.24 -4.74
CA HIS A 35 -14.27 -1.14 -4.34
C HIS A 35 -13.77 -0.36 -5.55
N MET A 36 -13.17 -1.04 -6.53
CA MET A 36 -12.63 -0.35 -7.71
C MET A 36 -13.74 0.30 -8.54
N GLN A 37 -14.88 -0.39 -8.69
CA GLN A 37 -16.03 0.14 -9.43
C GLN A 37 -16.67 1.38 -8.78
N ILE A 38 -16.73 1.47 -7.45
CA ILE A 38 -17.29 2.66 -6.79
C ILE A 38 -16.35 3.85 -6.91
N LEU A 39 -15.03 3.61 -6.87
CA LEU A 39 -14.03 4.66 -7.06
C LEU A 39 -14.08 5.19 -8.50
N ALA A 40 -14.11 4.30 -9.49
CA ALA A 40 -14.21 4.67 -10.90
C ALA A 40 -15.49 5.48 -11.19
N ARG A 41 -16.65 5.02 -10.70
CA ARG A 41 -17.93 5.75 -10.83
C ARG A 41 -17.91 7.11 -10.13
N ALA A 42 -17.10 7.26 -9.09
CA ALA A 42 -16.96 8.51 -8.36
C ALA A 42 -15.89 9.43 -8.98
N GLY A 43 -15.27 9.09 -10.11
CA GLY A 43 -14.27 9.90 -10.80
C GLY A 43 -12.83 9.71 -10.30
N TRP A 44 -12.58 8.76 -9.40
CA TRP A 44 -11.22 8.46 -8.96
C TRP A 44 -10.45 7.68 -10.02
N GLN A 45 -9.14 7.93 -10.12
CA GLN A 45 -8.25 7.22 -11.03
C GLN A 45 -6.92 6.88 -10.34
N ALA A 46 -6.47 5.64 -10.50
CA ALA A 46 -5.16 5.22 -10.00
C ALA A 46 -4.04 5.82 -10.85
N VAL A 47 -2.97 6.28 -10.22
CA VAL A 47 -1.77 6.79 -10.88
C VAL A 47 -0.58 5.85 -10.64
N THR A 48 0.41 5.91 -11.52
CA THR A 48 1.65 5.16 -11.33
C THR A 48 2.43 5.72 -10.13
N ILE A 49 3.30 4.90 -9.53
CA ILE A 49 4.16 5.40 -8.45
C ILE A 49 5.15 6.44 -8.97
N GLU A 50 5.57 6.33 -10.23
CA GLU A 50 6.41 7.30 -10.93
C GLU A 50 5.70 8.66 -11.07
N ASP A 51 4.44 8.68 -11.50
CA ASP A 51 3.64 9.91 -11.58
C ASP A 51 3.40 10.50 -10.19
N PHE A 52 3.15 9.66 -9.19
CA PHE A 52 3.00 10.10 -7.80
C PHE A 52 4.25 10.84 -7.30
N PHE A 53 5.45 10.30 -7.53
CA PHE A 53 6.69 10.98 -7.12
C PHE A 53 7.01 12.20 -8.00
N THR A 54 6.74 12.13 -9.31
CA THR A 54 6.90 13.29 -10.21
C THR A 54 5.97 14.43 -9.81
N TRP A 55 4.78 14.11 -9.30
CA TRP A 55 3.88 15.07 -8.67
C TRP A 55 4.42 15.55 -7.32
N LEU A 56 4.94 14.70 -6.45
CA LEU A 56 5.61 15.18 -5.22
C LEU A 56 6.76 16.15 -5.50
N ASP A 57 7.47 15.95 -6.63
CA ASP A 57 8.59 16.80 -7.06
C ASP A 57 8.17 18.19 -7.58
N GLY A 58 6.88 18.46 -7.78
CA GLY A 58 6.46 19.73 -8.40
C GLY A 58 6.41 19.70 -9.93
N SER A 59 6.83 18.59 -10.54
CA SER A 59 7.13 18.53 -11.97
C SER A 59 5.92 18.30 -12.87
N ILE A 60 4.86 17.68 -12.32
CA ILE A 60 3.58 17.52 -13.01
C ILE A 60 2.41 17.95 -12.12
N GLU A 61 1.30 18.18 -12.79
CA GLU A 61 -0.03 18.29 -12.19
C GLU A 61 -0.81 17.00 -12.49
N LEU A 62 -1.54 16.52 -11.49
CA LEU A 62 -2.41 15.35 -11.63
C LEU A 62 -3.88 15.78 -11.45
N PRO A 63 -4.82 15.11 -12.13
CA PRO A 63 -6.24 15.40 -11.97
C PRO A 63 -6.69 15.32 -10.51
N GLU A 64 -7.73 16.08 -10.16
CA GLU A 64 -8.47 15.78 -8.93
C GLU A 64 -8.90 14.31 -8.90
N GLN A 65 -8.95 13.75 -7.69
CA GLN A 65 -9.30 12.35 -7.46
C GLN A 65 -8.30 11.33 -8.04
N SER A 66 -7.04 11.74 -8.25
CA SER A 66 -5.92 10.80 -8.36
C SER A 66 -5.61 10.12 -7.03
N PHE A 67 -5.30 8.84 -7.06
CA PHE A 67 -4.83 8.06 -5.90
C PHE A 67 -3.75 7.06 -6.29
N LEU A 68 -2.90 6.67 -5.34
CA LEU A 68 -1.97 5.57 -5.53
C LEU A 68 -2.55 4.29 -4.92
N LEU A 69 -2.48 3.18 -5.65
CA LEU A 69 -2.94 1.88 -5.18
C LEU A 69 -1.75 0.98 -4.86
N THR A 70 -1.66 0.52 -3.61
CA THR A 70 -0.56 -0.33 -3.13
C THR A 70 -1.08 -1.63 -2.54
N PHE A 71 -0.30 -2.70 -2.72
CA PHE A 71 -0.47 -4.01 -2.10
C PHE A 71 0.81 -4.38 -1.36
N ASP A 72 0.69 -4.83 -0.12
CA ASP A 72 1.82 -5.34 0.66
C ASP A 72 1.94 -6.87 0.52
N ASP A 73 3.07 -7.41 0.96
CA ASP A 73 3.41 -8.84 1.12
C ASP A 73 3.63 -9.66 -0.16
N GLY A 74 3.00 -9.28 -1.28
CA GLY A 74 3.15 -10.01 -2.54
C GLY A 74 2.27 -11.25 -2.67
N PHE A 75 1.10 -11.27 -2.02
CA PHE A 75 0.13 -12.39 -2.12
C PHE A 75 -0.26 -12.72 -3.56
N LEU A 76 -0.38 -14.02 -3.85
CA LEU A 76 -0.80 -14.54 -5.18
C LEU A 76 -2.18 -14.02 -5.61
N GLY A 77 -3.08 -13.77 -4.66
CA GLY A 77 -4.41 -13.22 -4.94
C GLY A 77 -4.40 -11.83 -5.61
N VAL A 78 -3.29 -11.08 -5.52
CA VAL A 78 -3.12 -9.85 -6.30
C VAL A 78 -3.09 -10.17 -7.80
N HIS A 79 -2.35 -11.22 -8.20
CA HIS A 79 -2.33 -11.70 -9.57
C HIS A 79 -3.68 -12.32 -9.98
N ASP A 80 -4.22 -13.22 -9.17
CA ASP A 80 -5.38 -14.03 -9.56
C ASP A 80 -6.71 -13.28 -9.54
N HIS A 81 -6.83 -12.26 -8.69
CA HIS A 81 -8.10 -11.59 -8.40
C HIS A 81 -8.07 -10.07 -8.59
N ALA A 82 -7.00 -9.40 -8.14
CA ALA A 82 -6.93 -7.94 -8.26
C ALA A 82 -6.56 -7.49 -9.67
N ALA A 83 -5.55 -8.12 -10.29
CA ALA A 83 -5.03 -7.71 -11.58
C ALA A 83 -6.04 -7.76 -12.74
N PRO A 84 -6.93 -8.75 -12.86
CA PRO A 84 -7.97 -8.73 -13.88
C PRO A 84 -8.90 -7.52 -13.78
N VAL A 85 -9.28 -7.12 -12.56
CA VAL A 85 -10.13 -5.95 -12.30
C VAL A 85 -9.41 -4.66 -12.67
N LEU A 86 -8.15 -4.51 -12.25
CA LEU A 86 -7.35 -3.32 -12.52
C LEU A 86 -7.02 -3.18 -14.01
N THR A 87 -6.73 -4.29 -14.69
CA THR A 87 -6.53 -4.33 -16.15
C THR A 87 -7.77 -3.84 -16.89
N ALA A 88 -8.97 -4.27 -16.48
CA ALA A 88 -10.21 -3.84 -17.11
C ALA A 88 -10.49 -2.33 -16.95
N LEU A 89 -9.94 -1.71 -15.90
CA LEU A 89 -10.03 -0.27 -15.65
C LEU A 89 -8.85 0.52 -16.25
N GLY A 90 -7.82 -0.16 -16.76
CA GLY A 90 -6.57 0.48 -17.17
C GLY A 90 -5.82 1.14 -16.01
N TRP A 91 -5.96 0.60 -14.79
CA TRP A 91 -5.41 1.19 -13.58
C TRP A 91 -4.08 0.55 -13.18
N PRO A 92 -3.02 1.33 -12.94
CA PRO A 92 -1.77 0.83 -12.40
C PRO A 92 -1.90 0.47 -10.90
N ALA A 93 -0.94 -0.31 -10.40
CA ALA A 93 -0.79 -0.56 -8.98
C ALA A 93 0.67 -0.85 -8.62
N THR A 94 0.99 -0.74 -7.33
CA THR A 94 2.31 -1.08 -6.80
C THR A 94 2.20 -2.24 -5.83
N VAL A 95 3.15 -3.18 -5.88
CA VAL A 95 3.26 -4.26 -4.91
C VAL A 95 4.60 -4.17 -4.18
N PHE A 96 4.58 -4.18 -2.85
CA PHE A 96 5.77 -4.30 -2.02
C PHE A 96 6.01 -5.78 -1.69
N LEU A 97 7.16 -6.32 -2.11
CA LEU A 97 7.49 -7.74 -2.05
C LEU A 97 8.46 -8.05 -0.93
N VAL A 98 8.22 -9.17 -0.24
CA VAL A 98 9.16 -9.76 0.71
C VAL A 98 10.16 -10.61 -0.08
N SER A 99 11.38 -10.12 -0.30
CA SER A 99 12.25 -10.61 -1.37
C SER A 99 12.62 -12.09 -1.24
N GLN A 100 12.87 -12.57 -0.01
CA GLN A 100 13.26 -13.95 0.24
C GLN A 100 12.09 -14.93 0.28
N LEU A 101 10.85 -14.47 0.11
CA LEU A 101 9.65 -15.32 0.13
C LEU A 101 8.88 -15.31 -1.20
N ILE A 102 9.47 -14.75 -2.26
CA ILE A 102 8.94 -14.84 -3.63
C ILE A 102 8.80 -16.31 -4.04
N GLY A 103 7.61 -16.68 -4.50
CA GLY A 103 7.24 -18.05 -4.88
C GLY A 103 7.05 -19.01 -3.70
N GLN A 104 7.05 -18.51 -2.47
CA GLN A 104 6.84 -19.30 -1.26
C GLN A 104 5.49 -18.95 -0.61
N ARG A 105 5.46 -18.86 0.71
CA ARG A 105 4.28 -18.54 1.52
C ARG A 105 4.64 -17.44 2.53
N ASP A 106 3.64 -16.77 3.07
CA ASP A 106 3.77 -15.79 4.16
C ASP A 106 4.17 -16.46 5.49
N ALA A 107 5.39 -17.01 5.57
CA ALA A 107 5.87 -17.79 6.70
C ALA A 107 5.76 -17.06 8.05
N TRP A 108 5.83 -15.73 8.07
CA TRP A 108 5.64 -14.94 9.28
C TRP A 108 4.23 -15.12 9.88
N CYS A 109 3.20 -15.41 9.07
CA CYS A 109 1.84 -15.63 9.55
C CYS A 109 1.64 -16.96 10.29
N GLU A 110 2.56 -17.93 10.18
CA GLU A 110 2.44 -19.22 10.88
C GLU A 110 2.29 -19.05 12.40
N THR A 111 2.97 -18.05 12.97
CA THR A 111 2.90 -17.73 14.41
C THR A 111 1.87 -16.66 14.76
N HIS A 112 1.45 -15.83 13.80
CA HIS A 112 0.53 -14.72 14.03
C HIS A 112 -0.93 -15.06 13.75
N ASN A 113 -1.19 -15.97 12.80
CA ASN A 113 -2.53 -16.43 12.48
C ASN A 113 -2.98 -17.48 13.52
N PRO A 114 -4.12 -17.32 14.21
CA PRO A 114 -4.59 -18.28 15.20
C PRO A 114 -4.78 -19.71 14.69
N SER A 115 -4.96 -19.91 13.38
CA SER A 115 -5.06 -21.23 12.76
C SER A 115 -3.72 -21.81 12.31
N GLY A 116 -2.63 -21.03 12.36
CA GLY A 116 -1.34 -21.35 11.73
C GLY A 116 -1.38 -21.35 10.19
N ALA A 117 -2.49 -20.93 9.56
CA ALA A 117 -2.62 -20.95 8.12
C ALA A 117 -1.73 -19.88 7.46
N THR A 118 -0.99 -20.31 6.45
CA THR A 118 -0.22 -19.48 5.53
C THR A 118 -0.84 -19.52 4.13
N TYR A 119 -0.48 -18.59 3.27
CA TYR A 119 -1.02 -18.34 1.93
C TYR A 119 0.10 -18.15 0.92
N PRO A 120 -0.13 -18.54 -0.35
CA PRO A 120 0.90 -18.44 -1.38
C PRO A 120 1.22 -16.99 -1.74
N LEU A 121 2.51 -16.72 -1.93
CA LEU A 121 3.03 -15.47 -2.48
C LEU A 121 3.37 -15.65 -3.96
N MET A 122 3.35 -14.55 -4.71
CA MET A 122 3.69 -14.55 -6.13
C MET A 122 5.12 -15.03 -6.37
N ASP A 123 5.31 -15.85 -7.39
CA ASP A 123 6.64 -16.17 -7.93
C ASP A 123 7.08 -15.17 -9.02
N ALA A 124 8.28 -15.38 -9.54
CA ALA A 124 8.86 -14.53 -10.60
C ALA A 124 8.01 -14.51 -11.89
N SER A 125 7.31 -15.60 -12.23
CA SER A 125 6.48 -15.65 -13.44
C SER A 125 5.24 -14.77 -13.31
N HIS A 126 4.58 -14.80 -12.15
CA HIS A 126 3.45 -13.93 -11.84
C HIS A 126 3.88 -12.45 -11.86
N ILE A 127 5.01 -12.14 -11.23
CA ILE A 127 5.56 -10.77 -11.18
C ILE A 127 5.87 -10.26 -12.59
N CYS A 128 6.58 -11.05 -13.41
CA CYS A 128 6.89 -10.70 -14.80
C CYS A 128 5.61 -10.46 -15.62
N HIS A 129 4.58 -11.29 -15.45
CA HIS A 129 3.29 -11.08 -16.10
C HIS A 129 2.67 -9.74 -15.69
N LEU A 130 2.57 -9.44 -14.39
CA LEU A 130 1.95 -8.20 -13.92
C LEU A 130 2.73 -6.93 -14.32
N ARG A 131 4.06 -7.00 -14.46
CA ARG A 131 4.85 -5.87 -15.00
C ARG A 131 4.38 -5.45 -16.39
N THR A 132 3.94 -6.39 -17.23
CA THR A 132 3.37 -6.08 -18.56
C THR A 132 1.97 -5.44 -18.50
N ARG A 133 1.36 -5.37 -17.31
CA ARG A 133 0.00 -4.86 -17.06
C ARG A 133 -0.01 -3.54 -16.27
N GLY A 134 1.13 -2.86 -16.17
CA GLY A 134 1.24 -1.58 -15.47
C GLY A 134 1.41 -1.69 -13.95
N PHE A 135 1.83 -2.86 -13.45
CA PHE A 135 2.22 -3.01 -12.05
C PHE A 135 3.70 -2.68 -11.85
N SER A 136 4.01 -1.96 -10.77
CA SER A 136 5.36 -1.75 -10.26
C SER A 136 5.63 -2.59 -9.02
N PHE A 137 6.89 -2.96 -8.80
CA PHE A 137 7.31 -3.86 -7.72
C PHE A 137 8.45 -3.26 -6.92
N HIS A 138 8.30 -3.21 -5.61
CA HIS A 138 9.21 -2.56 -4.69
C HIS A 138 9.41 -3.39 -3.41
N SER A 139 10.17 -2.89 -2.45
CA SER A 139 10.64 -3.71 -1.34
C SER A 139 9.69 -3.70 -0.14
N HIS A 140 9.52 -4.86 0.47
CA HIS A 140 8.93 -5.05 1.79
C HIS A 140 9.87 -5.83 2.72
N THR A 141 11.17 -5.51 2.63
CA THR A 141 12.28 -6.19 3.32
C THR A 141 12.52 -7.63 2.85
N GLN A 142 13.50 -8.33 3.44
CA GLN A 142 13.84 -9.69 3.01
C GLN A 142 12.85 -10.71 3.55
N SER A 143 12.49 -10.60 4.83
CA SER A 143 11.74 -11.63 5.54
C SER A 143 10.55 -11.08 6.34
N HIS A 144 10.13 -9.83 6.09
CA HIS A 144 9.02 -9.17 6.80
C HIS A 144 9.29 -9.00 8.31
N ALA A 145 10.55 -8.75 8.69
CA ALA A 145 10.91 -8.60 10.10
C ALA A 145 10.45 -7.25 10.69
N ASP A 146 10.17 -7.22 12.01
CA ASP A 146 9.90 -5.97 12.74
C ASP A 146 11.22 -5.19 12.92
N LEU A 147 11.49 -4.26 12.01
CA LEU A 147 12.79 -3.63 11.82
C LEU A 147 13.41 -3.00 13.08
N PRO A 148 12.67 -2.29 13.95
CA PRO A 148 13.23 -1.73 15.18
C PRO A 148 13.81 -2.77 16.15
N THR A 149 13.37 -4.04 16.05
CA THR A 149 13.81 -5.12 16.95
C THR A 149 15.15 -5.74 16.56
N LEU A 150 15.65 -5.45 15.36
CA LEU A 150 16.86 -6.06 14.80
C LEU A 150 18.14 -5.37 15.27
N ASP A 151 19.26 -6.07 15.30
CA ASP A 151 20.57 -5.41 15.38
C ASP A 151 20.93 -4.74 14.04
N ASP A 152 22.05 -4.01 14.01
CA ASP A 152 22.45 -3.24 12.82
C ASP A 152 22.82 -4.12 11.62
N SER A 153 23.35 -5.32 11.86
CA SER A 153 23.69 -6.26 10.77
C SER A 153 22.42 -6.84 10.15
N ALA A 154 21.50 -7.34 10.96
CA ALA A 154 20.23 -7.88 10.49
C ALA A 154 19.37 -6.79 9.84
N LEU A 155 19.36 -5.56 10.37
CA LEU A 155 18.69 -4.43 9.75
C LEU A 155 19.29 -4.08 8.38
N HIS A 156 20.62 -4.15 8.25
CA HIS A 156 21.29 -3.95 6.97
C HIS A 156 20.86 -5.00 5.94
N ASP A 157 20.86 -6.28 6.31
CA ASP A 157 20.43 -7.38 5.43
C ASP A 157 18.98 -7.19 4.97
N GLN A 158 18.07 -6.86 5.91
CA GLN A 158 16.66 -6.62 5.59
C GLN A 158 16.42 -5.46 4.62
N LEU A 159 17.31 -4.47 4.57
CA LEU A 159 17.14 -3.27 3.74
C LEU A 159 17.99 -3.34 2.47
N VAL A 160 19.30 -3.48 2.59
CA VAL A 160 20.22 -3.54 1.45
C VAL A 160 20.06 -4.87 0.72
N GLY A 161 20.07 -5.98 1.45
CA GLY A 161 19.87 -7.31 0.87
C GLY A 161 18.55 -7.41 0.11
N ALA A 162 17.44 -6.93 0.70
CA ALA A 162 16.14 -6.94 0.01
C ALA A 162 16.12 -6.11 -1.27
N ARG A 163 16.79 -4.96 -1.25
CA ARG A 163 16.89 -4.09 -2.42
C ARG A 163 17.73 -4.75 -3.51
N ASP A 164 18.84 -5.36 -3.15
CA ASP A 164 19.74 -6.03 -4.10
C ASP A 164 19.10 -7.29 -4.69
N ASP A 165 18.45 -8.13 -3.88
CA ASP A 165 17.69 -9.30 -4.33
C ASP A 165 16.72 -8.93 -5.46
N LEU A 166 15.91 -7.90 -5.22
CA LEU A 166 14.87 -7.45 -6.15
C LEU A 166 15.47 -6.75 -7.39
N GLN A 167 16.53 -5.96 -7.24
CA GLN A 167 17.21 -5.33 -8.37
C GLN A 167 17.83 -6.38 -9.30
N THR A 168 18.48 -7.40 -8.74
CA THR A 168 19.04 -8.52 -9.50
C THR A 168 17.93 -9.29 -10.22
N MET A 169 16.79 -9.52 -9.57
CA MET A 169 15.64 -10.21 -10.18
C MET A 169 15.01 -9.41 -11.32
N PHE A 170 14.83 -8.09 -11.15
CA PHE A 170 14.06 -7.29 -12.09
C PHE A 170 14.89 -6.58 -13.17
N GLY A 171 16.20 -6.45 -12.96
CA GLY A 171 17.11 -5.69 -13.82
C GLY A 171 16.83 -4.18 -13.81
N VAL A 172 16.09 -3.67 -12.82
CA VAL A 172 15.72 -2.25 -12.69
C VAL A 172 15.89 -1.80 -11.24
N ALA A 173 16.01 -0.48 -11.04
CA ALA A 173 16.19 0.10 -9.72
C ALA A 173 14.96 -0.14 -8.82
N VAL A 174 15.22 -0.53 -7.57
CA VAL A 174 14.20 -0.66 -6.52
C VAL A 174 14.32 0.55 -5.61
N ASN A 175 13.41 1.50 -5.81
CA ASN A 175 13.52 2.84 -5.21
C ASN A 175 12.70 3.02 -3.94
N TYR A 176 11.72 2.17 -3.68
CA TYR A 176 10.74 2.41 -2.62
C TYR A 176 10.65 1.21 -1.66
N LEU A 177 10.34 1.52 -0.41
CA LEU A 177 10.14 0.56 0.66
C LEU A 177 8.75 0.75 1.28
N ALA A 178 8.06 -0.31 1.67
CA ALA A 178 7.03 -0.24 2.69
C ALA A 178 7.58 -0.85 3.98
N TYR A 179 7.41 -0.17 5.12
CA TYR A 179 7.86 -0.72 6.40
C TYR A 179 6.95 -1.86 6.85
N PRO A 180 7.47 -3.07 7.15
CA PRO A 180 6.68 -4.14 7.76
C PRO A 180 5.96 -3.64 9.02
N TYR A 181 4.67 -3.97 9.13
CA TYR A 181 3.79 -3.49 10.21
C TYR A 181 3.64 -1.97 10.32
N GLY A 182 4.27 -1.20 9.42
CA GLY A 182 4.43 0.25 9.55
C GLY A 182 5.38 0.70 10.64
N HIS A 183 6.17 -0.22 11.21
CA HIS A 183 7.07 0.06 12.33
C HIS A 183 8.42 0.58 11.84
N TYR A 184 8.86 1.69 12.41
CA TYR A 184 10.18 2.25 12.19
C TYR A 184 10.52 3.22 13.34
N ASP A 185 11.81 3.38 13.61
CA ASP A 185 12.37 4.41 14.48
C ASP A 185 13.40 5.27 13.69
N ASP A 186 14.07 6.20 14.35
CA ASP A 186 15.06 7.05 13.68
C ASP A 186 16.28 6.25 13.18
N ARG A 187 16.59 5.10 13.79
CA ARG A 187 17.68 4.22 13.34
C ARG A 187 17.28 3.52 12.04
N VAL A 188 16.09 2.95 11.97
CA VAL A 188 15.50 2.34 10.77
C VAL A 188 15.38 3.36 9.65
N LEU A 189 14.95 4.59 9.95
CA LEU A 189 14.84 5.65 8.94
C LEU A 189 16.20 5.98 8.32
N ARG A 190 17.24 6.18 9.15
CA ARG A 190 18.61 6.42 8.65
C ARG A 190 19.15 5.24 7.85
N ALA A 191 18.92 4.01 8.32
CA ALA A 191 19.34 2.81 7.61
C ALA A 191 18.63 2.66 6.26
N THR A 192 17.34 3.03 6.18
CA THR A 192 16.56 3.02 4.94
C THR A 192 17.14 3.99 3.91
N GLN A 193 17.52 5.19 4.35
CA GLN A 193 18.18 6.19 3.50
C GLN A 193 19.56 5.69 3.03
N ALA A 194 20.36 5.15 3.96
CA ALA A 194 21.69 4.61 3.66
C ALA A 194 21.66 3.41 2.71
N ALA A 195 20.59 2.61 2.74
CA ALA A 195 20.37 1.51 1.82
C ALA A 195 20.04 1.95 0.37
N GLY A 196 19.83 3.25 0.13
CA GLY A 196 19.61 3.80 -1.20
C GLY A 196 18.15 3.82 -1.66
N TYR A 197 17.19 3.62 -0.74
CA TYR A 197 15.78 3.89 -1.04
C TYR A 197 15.56 5.41 -1.17
N ARG A 198 14.72 5.80 -2.13
CA ARG A 198 14.32 7.20 -2.39
C ARG A 198 13.13 7.66 -1.54
N ALA A 199 12.31 6.71 -1.06
CA ALA A 199 11.14 6.96 -0.24
C ALA A 199 10.68 5.68 0.48
N ALA A 200 9.90 5.86 1.54
CA ALA A 200 9.31 4.76 2.29
C ALA A 200 7.87 5.06 2.75
N PHE A 201 7.05 4.02 2.73
CA PHE A 201 5.64 4.05 3.09
C PHE A 201 5.41 3.52 4.50
N SER A 202 4.69 4.31 5.29
CA SER A 202 4.20 3.96 6.63
C SER A 202 2.73 3.50 6.59
N VAL A 203 2.15 3.21 7.75
CA VAL A 203 0.71 2.92 7.91
C VAL A 203 -0.06 4.09 8.52
N GLN A 204 0.55 5.28 8.61
CA GLN A 204 -0.14 6.44 9.16
C GLN A 204 -1.25 6.89 8.19
N PRO A 205 -2.52 7.00 8.64
CA PRO A 205 -3.60 7.46 7.77
C PRO A 205 -3.47 8.95 7.47
N GLY A 206 -3.84 9.33 6.25
CA GLY A 206 -3.89 10.71 5.83
C GLY A 206 -3.66 10.87 4.34
N PHE A 207 -3.62 12.12 3.90
CA PHE A 207 -3.21 12.48 2.55
C PHE A 207 -1.71 12.78 2.50
N ASN A 208 -1.12 12.51 1.34
CA ASN A 208 0.21 12.97 0.99
C ASN A 208 0.10 14.30 0.23
N ARG A 209 1.05 15.20 0.48
CA ARG A 209 1.20 16.53 -0.11
C ARG A 209 2.64 16.70 -0.56
N ARG A 210 2.93 17.70 -1.38
CA ARG A 210 4.29 17.92 -1.93
C ARG A 210 5.37 18.16 -0.84
N ASP A 211 4.96 18.63 0.34
CA ASP A 211 5.82 18.88 1.50
C ASP A 211 5.96 17.68 2.46
N ILE A 212 5.39 16.51 2.12
CA ILE A 212 5.46 15.32 2.97
C ILE A 212 6.91 14.81 3.11
N ASP A 213 7.26 14.30 4.29
CA ASP A 213 8.48 13.51 4.47
C ASP A 213 8.37 12.22 3.64
N ARG A 214 9.26 12.05 2.66
CA ARG A 214 9.26 10.93 1.72
C ARG A 214 9.55 9.59 2.37
N PHE A 215 10.13 9.58 3.57
CA PHE A 215 10.35 8.35 4.33
C PHE A 215 9.23 8.08 5.33
N ARG A 216 8.14 8.87 5.31
CA ARG A 216 6.97 8.71 6.17
C ARG A 216 5.68 8.88 5.36
N LEU A 217 5.65 8.34 4.14
CA LEU A 217 4.48 8.43 3.29
C LEU A 217 3.27 7.78 3.97
N ARG A 218 2.13 8.44 3.87
CA ARG A 218 0.89 8.06 4.54
C ARG A 218 0.09 7.11 3.66
N ARG A 219 -0.57 6.13 4.29
CA ARG A 219 -1.41 5.15 3.62
C ARG A 219 -2.73 4.95 4.37
N LEU A 220 -3.77 4.63 3.64
CA LEU A 220 -5.09 4.28 4.17
C LEU A 220 -5.26 2.76 4.11
N ASP A 221 -5.42 2.14 5.26
CA ASP A 221 -5.77 0.72 5.34
C ASP A 221 -7.12 0.47 4.68
N VAL A 222 -7.15 -0.51 3.77
CA VAL A 222 -8.40 -1.11 3.32
C VAL A 222 -8.59 -2.45 4.02
N PHE A 223 -9.52 -2.46 4.97
CA PHE A 223 -9.83 -3.64 5.74
C PHE A 223 -10.77 -4.56 4.97
N GLY A 224 -10.67 -5.86 5.23
CA GLY A 224 -11.59 -6.85 4.66
C GLY A 224 -13.05 -6.54 4.97
N THR A 225 -13.36 -5.86 6.07
CA THR A 225 -14.71 -5.44 6.46
C THR A 225 -15.23 -4.19 5.76
N ASP A 226 -14.40 -3.47 5.01
CA ASP A 226 -14.85 -2.25 4.32
C ASP A 226 -15.76 -2.60 3.15
N ASN A 227 -17.00 -2.09 3.16
CA ASN A 227 -17.82 -2.11 1.94
C ASN A 227 -17.45 -0.94 1.01
N ALA A 228 -17.97 -0.96 -0.22
CA ALA A 228 -17.70 0.07 -1.23
C ALA A 228 -17.97 1.51 -0.72
N ALA A 229 -19.05 1.72 0.03
CA ALA A 229 -19.37 3.04 0.56
C ALA A 229 -18.39 3.49 1.65
N ALA A 230 -17.93 2.56 2.49
CA ALA A 230 -16.90 2.81 3.50
C ALA A 230 -15.57 3.21 2.84
N LEU A 231 -15.12 2.46 1.83
CA LEU A 231 -13.90 2.81 1.09
C LEU A 231 -14.00 4.20 0.47
N ARG A 232 -15.12 4.53 -0.19
CA ARG A 232 -15.33 5.86 -0.78
C ARG A 232 -15.22 6.97 0.28
N ARG A 233 -15.72 6.74 1.49
CA ARG A 233 -15.54 7.70 2.60
C ARG A 233 -14.08 7.76 3.07
N LYS A 234 -13.40 6.63 3.24
CA LYS A 234 -11.98 6.58 3.65
C LYS A 234 -11.10 7.42 2.73
N ILE A 235 -11.18 7.17 1.42
CA ILE A 235 -10.35 7.88 0.44
C ILE A 235 -10.68 9.38 0.36
N THR A 236 -11.96 9.75 0.55
CA THR A 236 -12.39 11.16 0.51
C THR A 236 -11.98 11.92 1.78
N LEU A 237 -11.94 11.23 2.92
CA LEU A 237 -11.64 11.84 4.23
C LEU A 237 -10.16 11.73 4.62
N GLY A 238 -9.40 10.83 4.00
CA GLY A 238 -8.02 10.54 4.38
C GLY A 238 -7.94 9.88 5.76
N SER A 239 -8.87 8.97 6.07
CA SER A 239 -8.95 8.31 7.38
C SER A 239 -9.29 6.83 7.24
N ASN A 240 -8.74 6.01 8.15
CA ASN A 240 -9.11 4.60 8.28
C ASN A 240 -10.50 4.39 8.90
N ASN A 241 -11.16 5.45 9.37
CA ASN A 241 -12.55 5.39 9.82
C ASN A 241 -13.50 5.73 8.68
N GLY A 242 -14.01 4.69 8.01
CA GLY A 242 -15.00 4.80 6.93
C GLY A 242 -16.44 4.83 7.41
N SER A 243 -16.74 5.05 8.69
CA SER A 243 -18.13 5.06 9.21
C SER A 243 -18.91 6.31 8.81
N LEU A 244 -20.24 6.20 8.70
CA LEU A 244 -21.11 7.34 8.40
C LEU A 244 -21.09 8.37 9.53
N ALA A 245 -21.11 7.92 10.78
CA ALA A 245 -21.04 8.78 11.96
C ALA A 245 -19.78 9.66 11.96
N TYR A 246 -18.62 9.07 11.65
CA TYR A 246 -17.37 9.81 11.51
C TYR A 246 -17.44 10.85 10.39
N SER A 247 -18.02 10.51 9.24
CA SER A 247 -18.18 11.45 8.11
C SER A 247 -19.06 12.65 8.47
N VAL A 248 -20.14 12.43 9.22
CA VAL A 248 -21.03 13.51 9.69
C VAL A 248 -20.28 14.42 10.67
N ALA A 249 -19.62 13.84 11.67
CA ALA A 249 -18.84 14.59 12.65
C ALA A 249 -17.70 15.39 11.99
N TYR A 250 -16.96 14.79 11.06
CA TYR A 250 -15.89 15.45 10.31
C TYR A 250 -16.40 16.67 9.53
N THR A 251 -17.55 16.53 8.86
CA THR A 251 -18.14 17.60 8.06
C THR A 251 -18.61 18.74 8.95
N ALA A 252 -19.28 18.43 10.06
CA ALA A 252 -19.71 19.41 11.05
C ALA A 252 -18.51 20.21 11.60
N ASN A 253 -17.45 19.53 12.00
CA ASN A 253 -16.23 20.16 12.52
C ASN A 253 -15.56 21.08 11.48
N ARG A 254 -15.56 20.72 10.19
CA ARG A 254 -15.03 21.61 9.13
C ARG A 254 -15.90 22.84 8.90
N ILE A 255 -17.21 22.73 9.04
CA ILE A 255 -18.12 23.87 8.93
C ILE A 255 -17.89 24.80 10.12
N LEU A 256 -17.84 24.25 11.34
CA LEU A 256 -17.57 25.01 12.57
C LEU A 256 -16.20 25.73 12.50
N ALA A 257 -15.15 25.03 12.08
CA ALA A 257 -13.82 25.62 11.90
C ALA A 257 -13.79 26.74 10.85
N ARG A 258 -14.56 26.62 9.76
CA ARG A 258 -14.71 27.69 8.75
C ARG A 258 -15.52 28.88 9.26
N LEU A 259 -16.36 28.67 10.26
CA LEU A 259 -17.17 29.71 10.92
C LEU A 259 -16.49 30.28 12.18
N GLY A 260 -15.29 29.82 12.52
CA GLY A 260 -14.55 30.28 13.71
C GLY A 260 -15.16 29.83 15.05
N LEU A 261 -16.02 28.82 15.03
CA LEU A 261 -16.64 28.24 16.22
C LEU A 261 -15.85 26.98 16.58
N HIS A 262 -15.30 26.95 17.80
CA HIS A 262 -14.59 25.80 18.38
C HIS A 262 -15.48 25.09 19.40
#